data_AF-A0A8H7KNR0-F1
#
_entry.id   AF-A0A8H7KNR0-F1
#
_cell.length_a   1.000
_cell.length_b   1.000
_cell.length_c   1.000
_cell.angle_alpha   90.00
_cell.angle_beta   90.00
_cell.angle_gamma   90.00
#
_symmetry.space_group_name_H-M   'P 1'
#
loop_
_entity.id
_entity.type
_entity.pdbx_description
1 polymer ?
#
loop_
_entity_poly.entity_id
_entity_poly.type
_entity_poly.pdbx_seq_one_letter_code
_entity_poly.pdbx_strand_id
1 'polypeptide(L)' 'MTADLQTFGFPPGYFVIRSVGADRLWDVGNDDVEDGTEIILWPEKEKSLVE' A
#
# COMPACT_ATOMS: atom_id res chain seq x y z
N MET A 1 -20.48 18.18 16.26
CA MET A 1 -20.50 17.75 14.86
C MET A 1 -19.39 16.73 14.68
N THR A 2 -19.72 15.44 14.63
CA THR A 2 -18.77 14.38 14.29
C THR A 2 -18.56 14.42 12.78
N ALA A 3 -17.41 14.93 12.33
CA ALA A 3 -17.03 14.82 10.93
C ALA A 3 -16.96 13.33 10.56
N ASP A 4 -17.60 12.96 9.46
CA ASP A 4 -17.56 11.59 8.96
C ASP A 4 -16.15 11.34 8.42
N LEU A 5 -15.34 10.59 9.19
CA LEU A 5 -13.93 10.32 8.86
C LEU A 5 -13.77 9.56 7.53
N GLN A 6 -14.87 9.06 6.94
CA GLN A 6 -14.87 8.40 5.63
C GLN A 6 -14.77 9.36 4.45
N THR A 7 -14.95 10.67 4.61
CA THR A 7 -14.96 11.59 3.44
C THR A 7 -13.59 12.14 3.06
N PHE A 8 -12.53 11.87 3.83
CA PHE A 8 -11.18 12.42 3.58
C PHE A 8 -10.07 11.41 3.92
N GLY A 9 -9.47 10.78 2.91
CA GLY A 9 -8.20 10.04 3.05
C GLY A 9 -8.26 8.54 2.78
N PHE A 10 -7.21 7.83 3.20
CA PHE A 10 -7.11 6.38 3.12
C PHE A 10 -7.84 5.70 4.29
N PRO A 11 -8.30 4.44 4.14
CA PRO A 11 -8.87 3.67 5.24
C PRO A 11 -7.93 3.60 6.45
N PRO A 12 -8.44 3.65 7.68
CA PRO A 12 -7.63 3.41 8.87
C PRO A 12 -7.15 1.95 8.90
N GLY A 13 -5.99 1.71 9.53
CA GLY A 13 -5.36 0.39 9.62
C GLY A 13 -4.47 0.07 8.41
N TYR A 14 -4.15 -1.20 8.23
CA TYR A 14 -3.33 -1.67 7.11
C TYR A 14 -4.17 -1.78 5.84
N PHE A 15 -3.63 -1.25 4.74
CA PHE A 15 -4.24 -1.34 3.42
C PHE A 15 -3.16 -1.50 2.36
N VAL A 16 -3.57 -1.96 1.18
CA VAL A 16 -2.71 -2.06 -0.01
C VAL A 16 -3.18 -1.06 -1.06
N ILE A 17 -2.22 -0.47 -1.77
CA ILE A 17 -2.50 0.36 -2.95
C ILE A 17 -2.19 -0.47 -4.19
N ARG A 18 -3.22 -0.70 -5.01
CA ARG A 18 -3.13 -1.47 -6.26
C ARG A 18 -3.24 -0.55 -7.47
N SER A 19 -2.30 -0.67 -8.39
CA SER A 19 -2.41 -0.10 -9.74
C SER A 19 -3.36 -0.95 -10.57
N VAL A 20 -4.52 -0.39 -10.95
CA VAL A 20 -5.52 -1.09 -11.78
C VAL A 20 -4.99 -1.39 -13.18
N GLY A 21 -4.18 -0.50 -13.76
CA GLY A 21 -3.65 -0.68 -15.12
C GLY A 21 -2.56 -1.75 -15.24
N ALA A 22 -1.87 -2.06 -14.14
CA ALA A 22 -0.76 -3.01 -14.13
C ALA A 22 -1.05 -4.31 -13.36
N ASP A 23 -2.17 -4.36 -12.63
CA ASP A 23 -2.53 -5.39 -11.64
C ASP A 23 -1.37 -5.74 -10.69
N ARG A 24 -0.76 -4.69 -10.13
CA ARG A 24 0.40 -4.76 -9.24
C ARG A 24 0.25 -3.83 -8.05
N LEU A 25 0.91 -4.16 -6.95
CA LEU A 25 0.91 -3.41 -5.71
C LEU A 25 2.05 -2.39 -5.69
N TRP A 26 1.83 -1.30 -4.95
CA TRP A 26 2.86 -0.34 -4.61
C TRP A 26 3.77 -0.93 -3.52
N ASP A 27 5.05 -1.17 -3.83
CA ASP A 27 5.95 -1.99 -3.02
C ASP A 27 7.39 -1.44 -3.02
N VAL A 28 8.17 -1.68 -1.97
CA VAL A 28 9.58 -1.24 -1.86
C VAL A 28 10.51 -2.16 -2.65
N GLY A 29 11.52 -1.60 -3.32
CA GLY A 29 12.49 -2.38 -4.07
C GLY A 29 13.35 -3.28 -3.18
N ASN A 30 13.48 -4.55 -3.55
CA ASN A 30 14.37 -5.55 -2.93
C ASN A 30 14.17 -5.78 -1.42
N ASP A 31 12.99 -5.46 -0.87
CA ASP A 31 12.76 -5.44 0.58
C ASP A 31 13.80 -4.59 1.35
N ASP A 32 14.39 -3.59 0.67
CA ASP A 32 15.44 -2.74 1.22
C ASP A 32 14.86 -1.71 2.20
N VAL A 33 15.70 -1.24 3.12
CA VAL A 33 15.32 -0.33 4.22
C VAL A 33 16.08 0.99 4.19
N GLU A 34 17.03 1.13 3.26
CA GLU A 34 17.87 2.32 3.14
C GLU A 34 17.12 3.51 2.53
N ASP A 35 17.47 4.72 2.98
CA ASP A 35 16.90 5.97 2.46
C ASP A 35 17.20 6.13 0.96
N GLY A 36 16.18 6.55 0.20
CA GLY A 36 16.27 6.74 -1.25
C GLY A 36 16.00 5.48 -2.06
N THR A 37 15.68 4.35 -1.42
CA THR A 37 15.18 3.16 -2.10
C THR A 37 13.94 3.48 -2.94
N GLU A 38 13.93 3.00 -4.18
CA GLU A 38 12.80 3.22 -5.09
C GLU A 38 11.57 2.42 -4.68
N ILE A 39 10.40 3.02 -4.91
CA ILE A 39 9.13 2.31 -4.80
C ILE A 39 8.68 1.87 -6.19
N ILE A 40 8.32 0.60 -6.31
CA ILE A 40 8.06 -0.10 -7.57
C ILE A 40 6.63 -0.65 -7.62
N LEU A 41 6.28 -1.24 -8.77
CA LEU A 41 5.06 -2.04 -8.93
C LEU A 41 5.41 -3.53 -8.90
N TRP A 42 4.91 -4.23 -7.89
CA TRP A 42 5.24 -5.64 -7.67
C TRP A 42 4.00 -6.55 -7.64
N PRO A 43 4.09 -7.83 -8.10
CA PRO A 43 2.99 -8.79 -7.94
C PRO A 43 2.69 -9.04 -6.46
N GLU A 44 1.41 -9.17 -6.14
CA GLU A 44 0.95 -9.52 -4.79
C GLU A 44 1.53 -10.88 -4.34
N LYS A 45 2.37 -10.88 -3.30
CA LYS A 45 2.97 -12.11 -2.73
C LYS A 45 2.11 -12.74 -1.64
N GLU A 46 1.49 -11.92 -0.78
CA GLU A 46 0.75 -12.36 0.40
C GLU A 46 -0.63 -11.71 0.48
N LYS A 47 -1.61 -12.50 0.93
CA LYS A 47 -3.00 -12.05 1.13
C LYS A 47 -3.31 -11.70 2.59
N SER A 48 -2.39 -12.00 3.51
CA SER A 48 -2.54 -11.63 4.91
C SER A 48 -1.85 -10.29 5.16
N LEU A 49 -2.55 -9.36 5.79
CA LEU A 49 -1.99 -8.07 6.21
C LEU A 49 -1.50 -8.12 7.67
N VAL A 50 -1.48 -9.30 8.28
CA VAL A 50 -1.14 -9.57 9.68
C VAL A 50 -0.45 -10.93 9.76
N GLU A 51 0.61 -11.05 10.56
CA GLU A 51 1.15 -12.35 10.99
C GLU A 51 0.27 -13.02 12.06
#